data_AF-A0AAE0VHS9-F1
#
_entry.id   AF-A0AAE0VHS9-F1
#
_cell.length_a   1.000
_cell.length_b   1.000
_cell.length_c   1.000
_cell.angle_alpha   90.00
_cell.angle_beta   90.00
_cell.angle_gamma   90.00
#
_symmetry.space_group_name_H-M   'P 1'
#
loop_
_entity.id
_entity.type
_entity.pdbx_description
1 polymer ?
#
loop_
_entity_poly.entity_id
_entity_poly.type
_entity_poly.pdbx_seq_one_letter_code
_entity_poly.pdbx_strand_id
1 'polypeptide(L)'
;MAFMHRFLCWNLRTASLVGFGFVFVTSFFAMILRALDLIAIGTDFEISQGFHTPWRSQFWRAFLSSDIVLIFFHILIFFFSIFMHLQVQQRHFVMYLYWFRKYIFTFILYICIEFIFSCFEYSFYGLNSFRLAFVVFTWLYWLGRTIVNIVFVVVLFARKQEIIEQTDMELRFAGERKREAFGY
;
A
#
# COMPACT_ATOMS: atom_id res chain seq x y z
N MET A 1 29.01 -5.12 -8.94
CA MET A 1 27.89 -4.18 -8.66
C MET A 1 26.66 -4.34 -9.57
N ALA A 2 26.59 -5.30 -10.52
CA ALA A 2 25.41 -5.43 -11.39
C ALA A 2 24.14 -6.00 -10.71
N PHE A 3 24.30 -6.64 -9.54
CA PHE A 3 23.18 -7.28 -8.82
C PHE A 3 22.37 -6.30 -7.95
N MET A 4 22.87 -5.08 -7.68
CA MET A 4 22.17 -4.10 -6.82
C MET A 4 21.14 -3.23 -7.57
N HIS A 5 21.14 -3.24 -8.91
CA HIS A 5 20.17 -2.48 -9.72
C HIS A 5 18.95 -3.29 -10.16
N ARG A 6 18.89 -4.58 -9.80
CA ARG A 6 17.84 -5.49 -10.23
C ARG A 6 17.22 -6.20 -9.03
N PHE A 7 15.89 -6.17 -8.94
CA PHE A 7 15.12 -6.97 -7.99
C PHE A 7 14.07 -7.75 -8.79
N LEU A 8 13.99 -9.07 -8.58
CA LEU A 8 13.14 -9.98 -9.38
C LEU A 8 13.35 -9.80 -10.90
N CYS A 9 14.62 -9.67 -11.33
CA CYS A 9 15.02 -9.45 -12.72
C CYS A 9 14.58 -8.12 -13.36
N TRP A 10 13.91 -7.23 -12.63
CA TRP A 10 13.47 -5.93 -13.13
C TRP A 10 14.38 -4.80 -12.67
N ASN A 11 14.49 -3.76 -13.49
CA ASN A 11 15.08 -2.49 -13.05
C ASN A 11 14.26 -1.92 -11.88
N LEU A 12 14.94 -1.46 -10.83
CA LEU A 12 14.30 -0.97 -9.59
C LEU A 12 13.29 0.16 -9.83
N ARG A 13 13.51 1.01 -10.85
CA ARG A 13 12.54 2.03 -11.27
C ARG A 13 11.24 1.42 -11.80
N THR A 14 11.33 0.40 -12.64
CA THR A 14 10.17 -0.33 -13.19
C THR A 14 9.46 -1.12 -12.10
N ALA A 15 10.21 -1.81 -11.24
CA ALA A 15 9.65 -2.53 -10.09
C ALA A 15 8.89 -1.59 -9.14
N SER A 16 9.42 -0.38 -8.91
CA SER A 16 8.75 0.63 -8.10
C SER A 16 7.46 1.15 -8.76
N LEU A 17 7.49 1.46 -10.06
CA LEU A 17 6.30 1.90 -10.82
C LEU A 17 5.17 0.86 -10.77
N VAL A 18 5.50 -0.40 -11.03
CA VAL A 18 4.53 -1.50 -10.99
C VAL A 18 4.00 -1.70 -9.58
N GLY A 19 4.86 -1.61 -8.55
CA GLY A 19 4.44 -1.69 -7.17
C GLY A 19 3.47 -0.56 -6.76
N PHE A 20 3.72 0.69 -7.16
CA PHE A 20 2.76 1.78 -6.93
C PHE A 20 1.43 1.53 -7.64
N GLY A 21 1.46 1.00 -8.87
CA GLY A 21 0.26 0.60 -9.61
C GLY A 21 -0.50 -0.52 -8.91
N PHE A 22 0.21 -1.53 -8.39
CA PHE A 22 -0.38 -2.62 -7.61
C PHE A 22 -1.06 -2.10 -6.33
N VAL A 23 -0.40 -1.23 -5.57
CA VAL A 23 -0.99 -0.62 -4.37
C VAL A 23 -2.23 0.21 -4.72
N PHE A 24 -2.18 0.97 -5.82
CA PHE A 24 -3.33 1.71 -6.33
C PHE A 24 -4.54 0.80 -6.65
N VAL A 25 -4.35 -0.26 -7.43
CA VAL A 25 -5.45 -1.17 -7.81
C VAL A 25 -6.00 -1.92 -6.61
N THR A 26 -5.13 -2.46 -5.76
CA THR A 26 -5.55 -3.26 -4.60
C THR A 26 -6.17 -2.42 -3.48
N SER A 27 -5.73 -1.17 -3.28
CA SER A 27 -6.40 -0.26 -2.35
C SER A 27 -7.78 0.12 -2.84
N PHE A 28 -7.96 0.37 -4.14
CA PHE A 28 -9.27 0.61 -4.72
C PHE A 28 -10.21 -0.59 -4.56
N PHE A 29 -9.75 -1.79 -4.87
CA PHE A 29 -10.55 -3.00 -4.71
C PHE A 29 -10.90 -3.27 -3.23
N ALA A 30 -9.96 -3.05 -2.31
CA ALA A 30 -10.21 -3.15 -0.88
C ALA A 30 -11.26 -2.15 -0.39
N MET A 31 -11.23 -0.90 -0.89
CA MET A 31 -12.27 0.08 -0.58
C MET A 31 -13.64 -0.36 -1.08
N ILE A 32 -13.73 -0.96 -2.27
CA ILE A 32 -15.00 -1.50 -2.79
C ILE A 32 -15.53 -2.60 -1.88
N LEU A 33 -14.70 -3.57 -1.49
CA LEU A 33 -15.12 -4.64 -0.59
C LEU A 33 -15.68 -4.09 0.73
N ARG A 34 -15.02 -3.07 1.30
CA ARG A 34 -15.48 -2.40 2.53
C ARG A 34 -16.77 -1.61 2.32
N ALA A 35 -16.90 -0.91 1.19
CA ALA A 35 -18.12 -0.18 0.86
C ALA A 35 -19.31 -1.13 0.65
N LEU A 36 -19.10 -2.30 0.06
CA LEU A 36 -20.12 -3.34 -0.09
C LEU A 36 -20.58 -3.85 1.29
N ASP A 37 -19.66 -4.09 2.22
CA ASP A 37 -20.01 -4.47 3.59
C ASP A 37 -20.80 -3.34 4.31
N LEU A 38 -20.43 -2.06 4.13
CA LEU A 38 -21.18 -0.92 4.69
C LEU A 38 -22.59 -0.76 4.09
N ILE A 39 -22.74 -0.94 2.78
CA ILE A 39 -24.04 -0.87 2.09
C ILE A 39 -24.96 -2.00 2.59
N ALA A 40 -24.42 -3.20 2.79
CA ALA A 40 -25.15 -4.33 3.33
C ALA A 40 -25.61 -4.10 4.78
N ILE A 41 -24.98 -3.20 5.55
CA ILE A 41 -25.46 -2.81 6.88
C ILE A 41 -26.67 -1.85 6.79
N GLY A 42 -26.70 -0.99 5.77
CA GLY A 42 -27.68 0.10 5.65
C GLY A 42 -28.89 -0.19 4.76
N THR A 43 -28.89 -1.27 3.98
CA THR A 43 -29.93 -1.59 3.00
C THR A 43 -30.29 -3.07 3.03
N ASP A 44 -31.52 -3.42 2.64
CA ASP A 44 -31.96 -4.81 2.42
C ASP A 44 -31.40 -5.39 1.11
N PHE A 45 -30.18 -5.00 0.73
CA PHE A 45 -29.52 -5.48 -0.47
C PHE A 45 -28.99 -6.90 -0.21
N GLU A 46 -29.77 -7.90 -0.62
CA GLU A 46 -29.36 -9.30 -0.60
C GLU A 46 -28.31 -9.54 -1.69
N ILE A 47 -27.05 -9.56 -1.30
CA ILE A 47 -26.01 -10.18 -2.12
C ILE A 47 -26.36 -11.67 -2.21
N SER A 48 -26.30 -12.30 -3.38
CA SER A 48 -26.44 -13.77 -3.50
C SER A 48 -25.34 -14.45 -2.66
N GLN A 49 -25.70 -15.25 -1.64
CA GLN A 49 -24.82 -15.71 -0.54
C GLN A 49 -24.43 -14.64 0.51
N GLY A 50 -25.14 -13.52 0.50
CA GLY A 50 -25.12 -12.45 1.50
C GLY A 50 -26.26 -12.58 2.49
N PHE A 51 -26.18 -11.77 3.54
CA PHE A 51 -26.92 -11.90 4.78
C PHE A 51 -28.46 -12.02 4.60
N HIS A 52 -29.05 -13.15 5.04
CA HIS A 52 -30.50 -13.30 5.25
C HIS A 52 -30.94 -13.06 6.70
N THR A 53 -30.01 -12.68 7.59
CA THR A 53 -30.30 -12.45 9.02
C THR A 53 -29.65 -11.16 9.51
N PRO A 54 -30.32 -10.36 10.34
CA PRO A 54 -29.80 -9.10 10.85
C PRO A 54 -28.53 -9.38 11.67
N TRP A 55 -27.37 -9.10 11.07
CA TRP A 55 -26.06 -9.23 11.68
C TRP A 55 -25.81 -8.10 12.70
N ARG A 56 -26.71 -7.94 13.66
CA ARG A 56 -26.36 -7.32 14.94
C ARG A 56 -25.59 -8.37 15.74
N SER A 57 -24.37 -8.70 15.29
CA SER A 57 -23.39 -9.22 16.23
C SER A 57 -23.31 -8.20 17.37
N GLN A 58 -23.14 -8.66 18.62
CA GLN A 58 -23.04 -7.74 19.77
C GLN A 58 -21.94 -6.67 19.57
N PHE A 59 -21.02 -6.88 18.62
CA PHE A 59 -19.88 -6.05 18.30
C PHE A 59 -20.02 -5.25 16.99
N TRP A 60 -21.21 -5.12 16.40
CA TRP A 60 -21.42 -4.40 15.13
C TRP A 60 -20.81 -2.99 15.10
N ARG A 61 -20.77 -2.29 16.26
CA ARG A 61 -20.13 -0.98 16.40
C ARG A 61 -18.62 -1.04 16.20
N ALA A 62 -17.96 -2.09 16.69
CA ALA A 62 -16.52 -2.27 16.55
C ALA A 62 -16.13 -2.62 15.10
N PHE A 63 -16.94 -3.42 14.41
CA PHE A 63 -16.77 -3.69 12.98
C PHE A 63 -16.98 -2.42 12.14
N LEU A 64 -18.03 -1.65 12.41
CA LEU A 64 -18.27 -0.37 11.73
C LEU A 64 -17.10 0.62 11.94
N SER A 65 -16.58 0.71 13.16
CA SER A 65 -15.39 1.52 13.43
C SER A 65 -14.15 1.03 12.68
N SER A 66 -13.95 -0.29 12.59
CA SER A 66 -12.87 -0.90 11.80
C SER A 66 -12.96 -0.52 10.31
N ASP A 67 -14.15 -0.67 9.73
CA ASP A 67 -14.40 -0.35 8.32
C ASP A 67 -14.09 1.12 8.01
N ILE A 68 -14.56 2.05 8.84
CA ILE A 68 -14.31 3.49 8.67
C ILE A 68 -12.81 3.81 8.74
N VAL A 69 -12.11 3.26 9.74
CA VAL A 69 -10.68 3.49 9.92
C VAL A 69 -9.89 2.95 8.72
N LEU A 70 -10.18 1.72 8.29
CA LEU A 70 -9.49 1.11 7.16
C LEU A 70 -9.78 1.81 5.84
N ILE A 71 -11.02 2.23 5.58
CA ILE A 71 -11.37 3.04 4.40
C ILE A 71 -10.53 4.31 4.36
N PHE A 72 -10.40 5.03 5.49
CA PHE A 72 -9.56 6.22 5.56
C PHE A 72 -8.10 5.93 5.18
N PHE A 73 -7.53 4.85 5.72
CA PHE A 73 -6.16 4.44 5.39
C PHE A 73 -6.00 3.98 3.94
N HIS A 74 -6.99 3.29 3.36
CA HIS A 74 -6.98 2.95 1.94
C HIS A 74 -7.01 4.19 1.06
N ILE A 75 -7.86 5.17 1.36
CA ILE A 75 -7.91 6.45 0.63
C ILE A 75 -6.56 7.17 0.70
N LEU A 76 -5.97 7.24 1.89
CA LEU A 76 -4.67 7.89 2.09
C LEU A 76 -3.58 7.23 1.24
N ILE A 77 -3.44 5.90 1.33
CA ILE A 77 -2.40 5.19 0.57
C ILE A 77 -2.69 5.18 -0.93
N PHE A 78 -3.96 5.18 -1.34
CA PHE A 78 -4.39 5.26 -2.73
C PHE A 78 -3.90 6.57 -3.36
N PHE A 79 -4.24 7.72 -2.78
CA PHE A 79 -3.81 9.01 -3.30
C PHE A 79 -2.29 9.19 -3.23
N PHE A 80 -1.66 8.74 -2.14
CA PHE A 80 -0.21 8.86 -2.02
C PHE A 80 0.52 7.97 -3.04
N SER A 81 -0.02 6.80 -3.38
CA SER A 81 0.56 5.92 -4.40
C SER A 81 0.41 6.52 -5.80
N ILE A 82 -0.71 7.18 -6.12
CA ILE A 82 -0.87 7.94 -7.38
C ILE A 82 0.16 9.06 -7.45
N PHE A 83 0.31 9.84 -6.39
CA PHE A 83 1.30 10.92 -6.32
C PHE A 83 2.71 10.38 -6.56
N MET A 84 3.10 9.30 -5.88
CA MET A 84 4.42 8.68 -6.07
C MET A 84 4.61 8.12 -7.48
N HIS A 85 3.56 7.55 -8.08
CA HIS A 85 3.60 7.07 -9.46
C HIS A 85 3.97 8.19 -10.45
N LEU A 86 3.38 9.38 -10.28
CA LEU A 86 3.71 10.57 -11.07
C LEU A 86 5.13 11.08 -10.79
N GLN A 87 5.55 11.09 -9.52
CA GLN A 87 6.88 11.60 -9.13
C GLN A 87 8.04 10.74 -9.66
N VAL A 88 7.88 9.42 -9.75
CA VAL A 88 8.91 8.51 -10.32
C VAL A 88 9.21 8.84 -11.80
N GLN A 89 8.28 9.48 -12.50
CA GLN A 89 8.46 9.87 -13.90
C GLN A 89 9.27 11.18 -14.03
N GLN A 90 9.29 12.03 -13.01
CA GLN A 90 9.94 13.34 -13.05
C GLN A 90 11.46 13.28 -12.74
N ARG A 91 12.21 14.29 -13.20
CA ARG A 91 13.67 14.40 -13.05
C ARG A 91 14.15 15.14 -11.79
N HIS A 92 13.23 15.58 -10.92
CA HIS A 92 13.58 16.35 -9.72
C HIS A 92 13.98 15.44 -8.54
N PHE A 93 15.26 15.06 -8.47
CA PHE A 93 15.78 14.07 -7.51
C PHE A 93 15.57 14.42 -6.03
N VAL A 94 15.77 15.68 -5.63
CA VAL A 94 15.72 16.09 -4.21
C VAL A 94 14.29 16.03 -3.65
N MET A 95 13.32 16.61 -4.36
CA MET A 95 11.90 16.55 -4.00
C MET A 95 11.41 15.10 -4.00
N TYR A 96 11.80 14.33 -5.02
CA TYR A 96 11.45 12.93 -5.12
C TYR A 96 11.95 12.11 -3.93
N LEU A 97 13.22 12.25 -3.52
CA LEU A 97 13.77 11.52 -2.38
C LEU A 97 13.08 11.85 -1.05
N TYR A 98 12.71 13.12 -0.83
CA TYR A 98 11.97 13.53 0.37
C TYR A 98 10.62 12.81 0.46
N TRP A 99 9.82 12.89 -0.60
CA TRP A 99 8.50 12.25 -0.65
C TRP A 99 8.60 10.72 -0.62
N PHE A 100 9.61 10.14 -1.26
CA PHE A 100 9.87 8.70 -1.25
C PHE A 100 10.13 8.17 0.17
N ARG A 101 10.90 8.89 0.99
CA ARG A 101 11.13 8.54 2.40
C ARG A 101 9.84 8.57 3.22
N LYS A 102 9.00 9.60 3.00
CA LYS A 102 7.70 9.73 3.67
C LYS A 102 6.76 8.60 3.25
N TYR A 103 6.74 8.25 1.97
CA TYR A 103 5.92 7.16 1.46
C TYR A 103 6.30 5.82 2.10
N ILE A 104 7.59 5.48 2.19
CA ILE A 104 8.03 4.22 2.83
C ILE A 104 7.51 4.14 4.28
N PHE A 105 7.67 5.21 5.06
CA PHE A 105 7.21 5.23 6.45
C PHE A 105 5.69 5.07 6.54
N THR A 106 4.94 5.84 5.75
CA THR A 106 3.47 5.75 5.71
C THR A 106 3.00 4.38 5.25
N PHE A 107 3.68 3.75 4.29
CA PHE A 107 3.32 2.44 3.76
C PHE A 107 3.56 1.31 4.78
N ILE A 108 4.65 1.38 5.56
CA ILE A 108 4.89 0.44 6.66
C ILE A 108 3.79 0.58 7.72
N LEU A 109 3.46 1.80 8.12
CA LEU A 109 2.39 2.06 9.08
C LEU A 109 1.03 1.56 8.57
N TYR A 110 0.76 1.78 7.28
CA TYR A 110 -0.42 1.26 6.59
C TYR A 110 -0.51 -0.28 6.69
N ILE A 111 0.57 -1.01 6.38
CA ILE A 111 0.61 -2.48 6.47
C ILE A 111 0.35 -2.94 7.91
N CYS A 112 0.96 -2.29 8.90
CA CYS A 112 0.77 -2.64 10.31
C CYS A 112 -0.69 -2.46 10.76
N ILE A 113 -1.32 -1.35 10.38
CA ILE A 113 -2.73 -1.06 10.71
C ILE A 113 -3.64 -2.07 10.03
N GLU A 114 -3.45 -2.29 8.73
CA GLU A 114 -4.20 -3.27 7.94
C GLU A 114 -4.11 -4.67 8.57
N PHE A 115 -2.91 -5.07 9.02
CA PHE A 115 -2.69 -6.35 9.69
C PHE A 115 -3.42 -6.44 11.03
N ILE A 116 -3.30 -5.42 11.90
CA ILE A 116 -3.95 -5.41 13.23
C ILE A 116 -5.47 -5.54 13.09
N PHE A 117 -6.08 -4.75 12.21
CA PHE A 117 -7.54 -4.79 12.02
C PHE A 117 -7.99 -6.07 11.32
N SER A 118 -7.20 -6.63 10.41
CA SER A 118 -7.49 -7.94 9.82
C SER A 118 -7.46 -9.04 10.89
N CYS A 119 -6.44 -9.08 11.76
CA CYS A 119 -6.38 -10.02 12.87
C CYS A 119 -7.58 -9.87 13.81
N PHE A 120 -7.96 -8.64 14.14
CA PHE A 120 -9.16 -8.34 14.92
C PHE A 120 -10.40 -8.93 14.24
N GLU A 121 -10.69 -8.57 12.99
CA GLU A 121 -11.90 -9.02 12.28
C GLU A 121 -11.98 -10.54 12.15
N TYR A 122 -10.89 -11.18 11.71
CA TYR A 122 -10.85 -12.63 11.51
C TYR A 122 -10.89 -13.43 12.81
N SER A 123 -10.46 -12.85 13.95
CA SER A 123 -10.63 -13.49 15.26
C SER A 123 -12.10 -13.62 15.67
N PHE A 124 -12.96 -12.68 15.26
CA PHE A 124 -14.40 -12.71 15.53
C PHE A 124 -15.20 -13.45 14.45
N TYR A 125 -14.66 -13.62 13.24
CA TYR A 125 -15.33 -14.36 12.17
C TYR A 125 -15.39 -15.88 12.41
N GLY A 126 -14.56 -16.46 13.28
CA GLY A 126 -14.65 -17.87 13.68
C GLY A 126 -16.00 -18.26 14.30
N LEU A 127 -16.77 -17.28 14.78
CA LEU A 127 -18.11 -17.47 15.36
C LEU A 127 -19.24 -17.37 14.31
N ASN A 128 -18.95 -16.98 13.06
CA ASN A 128 -19.94 -16.71 12.01
C ASN A 128 -19.69 -17.60 10.78
N SER A 129 -20.00 -18.89 10.91
CA SER A 129 -19.81 -19.93 9.88
C SER A 129 -20.74 -19.84 8.67
N PHE A 130 -21.72 -18.93 8.66
CA PHE A 130 -22.71 -18.78 7.58
C PHE A 130 -22.18 -18.11 6.30
N ARG A 131 -20.95 -17.57 6.32
CA ARG A 131 -20.35 -16.78 5.22
C ARG A 131 -19.01 -17.35 4.73
N LEU A 132 -18.78 -18.66 4.91
CA LEU A 132 -17.46 -19.29 4.73
C LEU A 132 -16.77 -18.91 3.41
N ALA A 133 -17.47 -18.94 2.27
CA ALA A 133 -16.87 -18.68 0.96
C ALA A 133 -16.38 -17.21 0.80
N PHE A 134 -17.20 -16.22 1.16
CA PHE A 134 -16.82 -14.81 1.07
C PHE A 134 -15.77 -14.44 2.13
N VAL A 135 -15.85 -15.01 3.34
CA VAL A 135 -14.85 -14.80 4.40
C VAL A 135 -13.50 -15.39 3.98
N VAL A 136 -13.49 -16.59 3.39
CA VAL A 136 -12.26 -17.22 2.87
C VAL A 136 -11.68 -16.41 1.71
N PHE A 137 -12.52 -15.95 0.77
CA PHE A 137 -12.07 -15.10 -0.33
C PHE A 137 -11.43 -13.80 0.17
N THR A 138 -12.12 -13.07 1.04
CA THR A 138 -11.59 -11.82 1.60
C THR A 138 -10.31 -12.09 2.39
N TRP A 139 -10.25 -13.16 3.18
CA TRP A 139 -9.06 -13.52 3.95
C TRP A 139 -7.85 -13.82 3.06
N LEU A 140 -8.04 -14.64 2.02
CA LEU A 140 -6.98 -14.94 1.03
C LEU A 140 -6.54 -13.67 0.29
N TYR A 141 -7.48 -12.79 -0.04
CA TYR A 141 -7.19 -11.51 -0.66
C TYR A 141 -6.31 -10.62 0.25
N TRP A 142 -6.66 -10.47 1.52
CA TRP A 142 -5.85 -9.70 2.48
C TRP A 142 -4.48 -10.34 2.69
N LEU A 143 -4.41 -11.66 2.88
CA LEU A 143 -3.14 -12.36 3.09
C LEU A 143 -2.21 -12.20 1.88
N GLY A 144 -2.72 -12.43 0.67
CA GLY A 144 -1.95 -12.23 -0.56
C GLY A 144 -1.48 -10.79 -0.71
N ARG A 145 -2.36 -9.82 -0.43
CA ARG A 145 -2.04 -8.40 -0.49
C ARG A 145 -0.97 -8.01 0.53
N THR A 146 -1.06 -8.46 1.77
CA THR A 146 -0.06 -8.19 2.82
C THR A 146 1.31 -8.74 2.44
N ILE A 147 1.38 -9.97 1.91
CA ILE A 147 2.65 -10.56 1.46
C ILE A 147 3.27 -9.73 0.33
N VAL A 148 2.48 -9.36 -0.68
CA VAL A 148 2.98 -8.55 -1.80
C VAL A 148 3.38 -7.15 -1.33
N ASN A 149 2.65 -6.54 -0.40
CA ASN A 149 3.01 -5.26 0.20
C ASN A 149 4.34 -5.33 0.96
N ILE A 150 4.60 -6.41 1.72
CA ILE A 150 5.88 -6.63 2.40
C ILE A 150 7.02 -6.75 1.38
N VAL A 151 6.83 -7.54 0.31
CA VAL A 151 7.82 -7.64 -0.78
C VAL A 151 8.05 -6.26 -1.42
N PHE A 152 6.99 -5.47 -1.60
CA PHE A 152 7.10 -4.13 -2.17
C PHE A 152 7.88 -3.18 -1.25
N VAL A 153 7.74 -3.27 0.07
CA VAL A 153 8.57 -2.51 1.03
C VAL A 153 10.07 -2.79 0.79
N VAL A 154 10.44 -4.05 0.55
CA VAL A 154 11.85 -4.41 0.24
C VAL A 154 12.33 -3.74 -1.05
N VAL A 155 11.49 -3.73 -2.10
CA VAL A 155 11.78 -3.02 -3.36
C VAL A 155 11.98 -1.52 -3.11
N LEU A 156 11.13 -0.91 -2.29
CA LEU A 156 11.24 0.51 -1.97
C LEU A 156 12.53 0.83 -1.20
N PHE A 157 12.96 -0.02 -0.26
CA PHE A 157 14.24 0.17 0.42
C PHE A 157 15.43 0.07 -0.55
N ALA A 158 15.44 -0.92 -1.45
CA ALA A 158 16.47 -1.04 -2.48
C ALA A 158 16.50 0.19 -3.40
N ARG A 159 15.33 0.65 -3.85
CA ARG A 159 15.21 1.84 -4.70
C ARG A 159 15.64 3.12 -3.97
N LYS A 160 15.34 3.24 -2.67
CA LYS A 160 15.79 4.38 -1.84
C LYS A 160 17.31 4.47 -1.83
N GLN A 161 18.00 3.35 -1.63
CA GLN A 161 19.46 3.31 -1.60
C GLN A 161 20.04 3.73 -2.96
N GLU A 162 19.50 3.20 -4.05
CA GLU A 162 19.90 3.58 -5.41
C GLU A 162 19.73 5.09 -5.67
N ILE A 163 18.63 5.70 -5.23
CA ILE A 163 18.40 7.15 -5.39
C ILE A 163 19.42 7.96 -4.59
N ILE A 164 19.79 7.51 -3.38
CA ILE A 164 20.80 8.20 -2.55
C ILE A 164 22.15 8.16 -3.25
N GLU A 165 22.56 6.99 -3.74
CA GLU A 165 23.83 6.84 -4.47
C GLU A 165 23.87 7.71 -5.74
N GLN A 166 22.76 7.76 -6.50
CA GLN A 166 22.61 8.65 -7.66
C GLN A 166 22.71 10.13 -7.27
N THR A 167 22.07 10.53 -6.18
CA THR A 167 22.08 11.91 -5.70
C THR A 167 23.47 12.32 -5.24
N ASP A 168 24.19 11.46 -4.52
CA ASP A 168 25.55 11.72 -4.07
C ASP A 168 26.54 11.84 -5.24
N MET A 169 26.38 11.01 -6.29
CA MET A 169 27.17 11.14 -7.51
C MET A 169 26.92 12.48 -8.21
N GLU A 170 25.66 12.88 -8.41
CA GLU A 170 25.32 14.16 -9.05
C GLU A 170 25.84 15.37 -8.26
N LEU A 171 25.79 15.32 -6.92
CA LEU A 171 26.35 16.37 -6.06
C LEU A 171 27.88 16.47 -6.17
N ARG A 172 28.59 15.34 -6.29
CA ARG A 172 30.05 15.33 -6.52
C ARG A 172 30.41 15.94 -7.86
N PHE A 173 29.72 15.56 -8.95
CA PHE A 173 29.96 16.14 -10.27
C PHE A 173 29.60 17.63 -10.33
N ALA A 174 28.54 18.07 -9.65
CA ALA A 174 28.19 19.48 -9.54
C ALA A 174 29.25 20.28 -8.74
N GLY A 175 29.85 19.67 -7.72
CA GLY A 175 30.95 20.24 -6.94
C GLY A 175 32.25 20.36 -7.74
N GLU A 176 32.59 19.35 -8.54
CA GLU A 176 33.75 19.35 -9.44
C GLU A 176 33.60 20.40 -10.55
N ARG A 177 32.42 20.51 -11.18
CA ARG A 177 32.14 21.57 -12.17
C ARG A 177 32.29 22.98 -11.59
N LYS A 178 31.93 23.17 -10.32
CA LYS A 178 32.15 24.44 -9.62
C LYS A 178 33.64 24.71 -9.42
N ARG A 179 34.45 23.70 -9.08
CA ARG A 179 35.91 23.87 -8.93
C ARG A 179 36.59 24.25 -10.24
N GLU A 180 36.22 23.61 -11.35
CA GLU A 180 36.74 23.97 -12.69
C GLU A 180 36.32 25.39 -13.11
N ALA A 181 35.10 25.81 -12.78
CA ALA A 181 34.62 27.18 -13.06
C ALA A 181 35.32 28.27 -12.22
N PHE A 182 35.93 27.91 -11.09
CA PHE A 182 36.66 28.84 -10.20
C PHE A 182 38.19 28.80 -10.37
N GLY A 183 38.73 28.04 -11.33
CA GLY A 183 40.10 28.18 -11.80
C GLY A 183 41.18 28.16 -10.71
N TYR A 184 41.19 27.12 -9.88
CA TYR A 184 42.34 26.75 -9.04
C TYR A 184 43.05 25.53 -9.62
#